data_AF-A0A0W0VKE6-F1
#
_entry.id   AF-A0A0W0VKE6-F1
#
_cell.length_a   1.000
_cell.length_b   1.000
_cell.length_c   1.000
_cell.angle_alpha   90.00
_cell.angle_beta   90.00
_cell.angle_gamma   90.00
#
_symmetry.space_group_name_H-M   'P 1'
#
loop_
_entity.id
_entity.type
_entity.pdbx_description
1 polymer ?
#
loop_
_entity_poly.entity_id
_entity_poly.type
_entity_poly.pdbx_seq_one_letter_code
_entity_poly.pdbx_strand_id
1 'polypeptide(L)'
;MQPSQWEVVILKPTKVFLSFLASQIGEENLPDFKTLQTDKTAYVIRKQDNDEATLDEIESHFVTMFRHEIQRWLGDEACNEIEASFLDFLCCFKFELHSQIVLMEPSIKEGKHLLRIKPRSVLLKWMQSAVENDGELSDVLERVELSHLAENATVVIKNFADLREIKPFLKYYYMPVFETEMSRMCDNSEQWPVVDSFDKFNRYFAIEVHTQLIHLHH
;
A
#
# COMPACT_ATOMS: atom_id res chain seq x y z
N MET A 1 -10.94 -9.65 -15.99
CA MET A 1 -11.39 -8.98 -14.75
C MET A 1 -11.58 -7.51 -15.10
N GLN A 2 -12.71 -6.89 -14.73
CA GLN A 2 -12.86 -5.44 -14.96
C GLN A 2 -11.85 -4.69 -14.06
N PRO A 3 -11.18 -3.65 -14.56
CA PRO A 3 -10.28 -2.86 -13.74
C PRO A 3 -11.05 -2.26 -12.56
N SER A 4 -10.44 -2.31 -11.38
CA SER A 4 -11.01 -1.68 -10.18
C SER A 4 -11.28 -0.21 -10.45
N GLN A 5 -12.46 0.28 -10.06
CA GLN A 5 -12.81 1.71 -10.05
C GLN A 5 -12.18 2.47 -8.87
N TRP A 6 -11.37 1.78 -8.09
CA TRP A 6 -10.79 2.27 -6.85
C TRP A 6 -9.28 2.11 -6.86
N GLU A 7 -8.61 3.00 -6.15
CA GLU A 7 -7.20 2.96 -5.82
C GLU A 7 -7.02 3.08 -4.32
N VAL A 8 -5.94 2.50 -3.80
CA VAL A 8 -5.55 2.61 -2.40
C VAL A 8 -4.31 3.48 -2.30
N VAL A 9 -4.40 4.52 -1.47
CA VAL A 9 -3.32 5.42 -1.10
C VAL A 9 -2.84 5.04 0.30
N ILE A 10 -1.61 4.57 0.45
CA ILE A 10 -1.01 4.31 1.76
C ILE A 10 -0.17 5.52 2.15
N LEU A 11 -0.51 6.16 3.27
CA LEU A 11 0.28 7.26 3.81
C LEU A 11 1.42 6.71 4.68
N LYS A 12 2.65 7.07 4.36
CA LYS A 12 3.81 6.80 5.21
C LYS A 12 4.23 8.07 5.93
N PRO A 13 4.04 8.14 7.26
CA PRO A 13 4.55 9.25 8.05
C PRO A 13 6.05 9.46 7.84
N THR A 14 6.44 10.71 7.60
CA THR A 14 7.85 11.14 7.57
C THR A 14 8.25 11.74 8.91
N LYS A 15 9.54 12.04 9.08
CA LYS A 15 10.00 12.78 10.25
C LYS A 15 9.37 14.17 10.36
N VAL A 16 8.95 14.75 9.23
CA VAL A 16 8.26 16.05 9.20
C VAL A 16 6.91 15.93 9.88
N PHE A 17 6.16 14.85 9.66
CA PHE A 17 4.92 14.61 10.39
C PHE A 17 5.14 14.47 11.89
N LEU A 18 6.19 13.77 12.33
CA LEU A 18 6.53 13.71 13.76
C LEU A 18 6.85 15.09 14.33
N SER A 19 7.62 15.92 13.61
CA SER A 19 7.90 17.30 13.99
C SER A 19 6.63 18.17 14.00
N PHE A 20 5.69 17.91 13.08
CA PHE A 20 4.38 18.55 13.07
C PHE A 20 3.61 18.18 14.33
N LEU A 21 3.49 16.90 14.68
CA LEU A 21 2.84 16.47 15.93
C LEU A 21 3.51 17.11 17.16
N ALA A 22 4.84 17.21 17.16
CA ALA A 22 5.60 17.85 18.24
C ALA A 22 5.23 19.33 18.43
N SER A 23 5.01 20.07 17.33
CA SER A 23 4.61 21.48 17.42
C SER A 23 3.19 21.65 17.96
N GLN A 24 2.35 20.62 17.89
CA GLN A 24 0.97 20.65 18.36
C GLN A 24 0.84 20.46 19.88
N ILE A 25 1.59 19.53 20.48
CA ILE A 25 1.40 19.12 21.89
C ILE A 25 2.68 19.10 22.72
N GLY A 26 3.83 19.48 22.14
CA GLY A 26 5.15 19.33 22.76
C GLY A 26 5.72 17.91 22.62
N GLU A 27 6.99 17.71 23.01
CA GLU A 27 7.72 16.46 22.79
C GLU A 27 7.41 15.35 23.80
N GLU A 28 6.84 15.69 24.97
CA GLU A 28 6.77 14.78 26.13
C GLU A 28 5.78 13.61 25.95
N ASN A 29 4.85 13.70 25.00
CA ASN A 29 3.80 12.69 24.77
C ASN A 29 3.77 12.14 23.33
N LEU A 30 4.84 12.33 22.55
CA LEU A 30 4.87 11.88 21.16
C LEU A 30 5.14 10.37 21.03
N PRO A 31 4.48 9.69 20.08
CA PRO A 31 4.89 8.35 19.69
C PRO A 31 6.28 8.39 19.07
N ASP A 32 7.08 7.34 19.28
CA ASP A 32 8.34 7.23 18.56
C ASP A 32 8.11 7.06 17.05
N PHE A 33 9.08 7.48 16.25
CA PHE A 33 8.95 7.44 14.79
C PHE A 33 8.72 6.01 14.24
N LYS A 34 9.23 4.99 14.93
CA LYS A 34 9.09 3.59 14.49
C LYS A 34 7.65 3.11 14.68
N THR A 35 6.99 3.57 15.72
CA THR A 35 5.58 3.32 16.03
C THR A 35 4.70 3.93 14.96
N LEU A 36 4.97 5.18 14.55
CA LEU A 36 4.29 5.83 13.41
C LEU A 36 4.40 5.03 12.11
N GLN A 37 5.48 4.25 11.94
CA GLN A 37 5.70 3.43 10.75
C GLN A 37 5.15 2.01 10.84
N THR A 38 4.65 1.57 12.00
CA THR A 38 4.30 0.17 12.26
C THR A 38 2.98 -0.24 11.61
N ASP A 39 1.95 0.60 11.71
CA ASP A 39 0.66 0.38 11.06
C ASP A 39 0.26 1.65 10.33
N LYS A 40 0.35 1.62 9.00
CA LYS A 40 0.14 2.81 8.17
C LYS A 40 -1.29 2.84 7.68
N THR A 41 -1.91 4.01 7.68
CA THR A 41 -3.27 4.13 7.18
C THR A 41 -3.32 4.01 5.67
N ALA A 42 -4.24 3.19 5.20
CA ALA A 42 -4.60 3.04 3.81
C ALA A 42 -5.93 3.76 3.57
N TYR A 43 -5.99 4.58 2.53
CA TYR A 43 -7.17 5.33 2.13
C TYR A 43 -7.65 4.83 0.78
N VAL A 44 -8.94 4.58 0.65
CA VAL A 44 -9.57 4.22 -0.62
C VAL A 44 -10.09 5.48 -1.29
N ILE A 45 -9.60 5.74 -2.51
CA ILE A 45 -10.03 6.82 -3.40
C ILE A 45 -10.56 6.24 -4.70
N ARG A 46 -11.29 7.05 -5.47
CA ARG A 46 -11.63 6.69 -6.84
C ARG A 46 -10.37 6.62 -7.70
N LYS A 47 -10.32 5.61 -8.55
CA LYS A 47 -9.30 5.52 -9.59
C LYS A 47 -9.49 6.66 -10.58
N GLN A 48 -8.40 7.37 -10.88
CA GLN A 48 -8.40 8.45 -11.86
C GLN A 48 -7.66 8.04 -13.14
N ASP A 49 -7.87 8.79 -14.21
CA ASP A 49 -7.31 8.48 -15.53
C ASP A 49 -5.83 8.86 -15.65
N ASN A 50 -5.32 9.73 -14.77
CA ASN A 50 -3.94 10.20 -14.78
C ASN A 50 -3.50 10.70 -13.38
N ASP A 51 -2.19 10.93 -13.24
CA ASP A 51 -1.56 11.32 -11.98
C ASP A 51 -2.01 12.70 -11.47
N GLU A 52 -2.26 13.66 -12.37
CA GLU A 52 -2.74 15.01 -11.99
C GLU A 52 -4.14 14.94 -11.38
N ALA A 53 -5.07 14.22 -12.04
CA ALA A 53 -6.40 13.97 -11.52
C ALA A 53 -6.36 13.16 -10.20
N THR A 54 -5.40 12.24 -10.06
CA THR A 54 -5.18 11.50 -8.80
C THR A 54 -4.72 12.45 -7.69
N LEU A 55 -3.83 13.39 -8.00
CA LEU A 55 -3.36 14.40 -7.05
C LEU A 55 -4.50 15.35 -6.64
N ASP A 56 -5.32 15.80 -7.59
CA ASP A 56 -6.50 16.62 -7.34
C ASP A 56 -7.51 15.91 -6.41
N GLU A 57 -7.72 14.61 -6.63
CA GLU A 57 -8.57 13.79 -5.75
C GLU A 57 -8.01 13.75 -4.33
N ILE A 58 -6.69 13.50 -4.17
CA ILE A 58 -6.02 13.51 -2.86
C ILE A 58 -6.11 14.91 -2.22
N GLU A 59 -5.90 15.98 -2.97
CA GLU A 59 -6.02 17.36 -2.49
C GLU A 59 -7.45 17.64 -1.99
N SER A 60 -8.47 17.18 -2.70
CA SER A 60 -9.86 17.38 -2.26
C SER A 60 -10.18 16.75 -0.88
N HIS A 61 -9.41 15.72 -0.48
CA HIS A 61 -9.57 15.00 0.79
C HIS A 61 -8.48 15.26 1.82
N PHE A 62 -7.45 16.06 1.51
CA PHE A 62 -6.23 16.11 2.34
C PHE A 62 -6.54 16.53 3.78
N VAL A 63 -7.47 17.47 3.99
CA VAL A 63 -7.85 17.95 5.32
C VAL A 63 -8.42 16.80 6.16
N THR A 64 -9.27 15.97 5.56
CA THR A 64 -9.87 14.81 6.22
C THR A 64 -8.81 13.77 6.56
N MET A 65 -7.94 13.44 5.60
CA MET A 65 -6.85 12.48 5.79
C MET A 65 -5.88 12.95 6.88
N PHE A 66 -5.45 14.22 6.81
CA PHE A 66 -4.50 14.77 7.76
C PHE A 66 -5.09 14.86 9.17
N ARG A 67 -6.36 15.27 9.30
CA ARG A 67 -7.08 15.26 10.58
C ARG A 67 -7.13 13.86 11.18
N HIS A 68 -7.50 12.87 10.37
CA HIS A 68 -7.54 11.49 10.81
C HIS A 68 -6.17 11.03 11.34
N GLU A 69 -5.09 11.30 10.61
CA GLU A 69 -3.75 10.93 11.08
C GLU A 69 -3.37 11.65 12.38
N ILE A 70 -3.71 12.93 12.55
CA ILE A 70 -3.44 13.65 13.80
C ILE A 70 -4.24 13.04 14.96
N GLN A 71 -5.55 12.87 14.79
CA GLN A 71 -6.44 12.32 15.82
C GLN A 71 -6.06 10.89 16.20
N ARG A 72 -5.62 10.09 15.24
CA ARG A 72 -5.14 8.72 15.48
C ARG A 72 -4.00 8.66 16.50
N TRP A 73 -3.11 9.65 16.49
CA TRP A 73 -1.93 9.68 17.36
C TRP A 73 -2.11 10.52 18.61
N LEU A 74 -2.89 11.61 18.53
CA LEU A 74 -3.06 12.57 19.62
C LEU A 74 -4.41 12.45 20.34
N GLY A 75 -5.33 11.64 19.83
CA GLY A 75 -6.70 11.49 20.32
C GLY A 75 -7.70 12.43 19.65
N ASP A 76 -9.00 12.15 19.82
CA ASP A 76 -10.09 12.87 19.18
C ASP A 76 -10.21 14.33 19.63
N GLU A 77 -9.73 14.64 20.85
CA GLU A 77 -9.71 15.98 21.44
C GLU A 77 -8.55 16.85 20.94
N ALA A 78 -7.74 16.36 19.98
CA ALA A 78 -6.74 17.16 19.29
C ALA A 78 -7.42 18.21 18.40
N CYS A 79 -7.92 19.28 19.03
CA CYS A 79 -8.72 20.36 18.45
C CYS A 79 -7.87 21.50 17.89
N ASN A 80 -6.81 21.19 17.16
CA ASN A 80 -6.04 22.23 16.50
C ASN A 80 -6.70 22.57 15.16
N GLU A 81 -6.86 23.87 14.87
CA GLU A 81 -7.14 24.31 13.50
C GLU A 81 -6.02 23.77 12.62
N ILE A 82 -6.37 22.93 11.65
CA ILE A 82 -5.40 22.45 10.66
C ILE A 82 -5.12 23.65 9.74
N GLU A 83 -4.22 24.53 10.16
CA GLU A 83 -3.67 25.61 9.34
C GLU A 83 -2.67 25.11 8.28
N ALA A 84 -2.59 23.78 8.12
CA ALA A 84 -1.65 23.16 7.20
C ALA A 84 -2.18 23.21 5.76
N SER A 85 -1.32 23.67 4.86
CA SER A 85 -1.57 23.64 3.42
C SER A 85 -1.46 22.22 2.86
N PHE A 86 -1.96 22.01 1.64
CA PHE A 86 -1.73 20.74 0.94
C PHE A 86 -0.24 20.43 0.78
N LEU A 87 0.62 21.45 0.64
CA LEU A 87 2.06 21.27 0.58
C LEU A 87 2.64 20.74 1.89
N ASP A 88 2.14 21.20 3.04
CA ASP A 88 2.55 20.70 4.35
C ASP A 88 2.16 19.22 4.51
N PHE A 89 0.97 18.87 4.03
CA PHE A 89 0.51 17.48 3.97
C PHE A 89 1.44 16.62 3.10
N LEU A 90 1.80 17.08 1.89
CA LEU A 90 2.76 16.39 1.02
C LEU A 90 4.16 16.24 1.65
N CYS A 91 4.58 17.19 2.49
CA CYS A 91 5.85 17.09 3.24
C CYS A 91 5.76 16.07 4.39
N CYS A 92 4.59 15.96 5.02
CA CYS A 92 4.35 15.07 6.16
C CYS A 92 4.31 13.59 5.75
N PHE A 93 3.90 13.28 4.52
CA PHE A 93 3.66 11.90 4.10
C PHE A 93 4.34 11.55 2.79
N LYS A 94 4.86 10.31 2.70
CA LYS A 94 5.10 9.68 1.40
C LYS A 94 3.88 8.86 1.02
N PHE A 95 3.49 8.94 -0.24
CA PHE A 95 2.33 8.25 -0.78
C PHE A 95 2.78 6.97 -1.48
N GLU A 96 2.05 5.89 -1.29
CA GLU A 96 2.12 4.72 -2.16
C GLU A 96 0.74 4.48 -2.75
N LEU A 97 0.68 4.38 -4.08
CA LEU A 97 -0.53 4.15 -4.82
C LEU A 97 -0.61 2.68 -5.25
N HIS A 98 -1.78 2.08 -5.02
CA HIS A 98 -2.06 0.70 -5.35
C HIS A 98 -3.37 0.60 -6.13
N SER A 99 -3.27 0.26 -7.41
CA SER A 99 -4.43 0.13 -8.30
C SER A 99 -4.92 -1.30 -8.46
N GLN A 100 -4.09 -2.28 -8.12
CA GLN A 100 -4.46 -3.69 -8.16
C GLN A 100 -5.05 -4.15 -6.84
N ILE A 101 -6.38 -4.16 -6.77
CA ILE A 101 -7.14 -4.50 -5.57
C ILE A 101 -7.81 -5.87 -5.75
N VAL A 102 -7.50 -6.80 -4.85
CA VAL A 102 -8.22 -8.06 -4.70
C VAL A 102 -9.18 -7.93 -3.53
N LEU A 103 -10.48 -7.91 -3.85
CA LEU A 103 -11.53 -7.74 -2.84
C LEU A 103 -12.04 -9.12 -2.38
N MET A 104 -11.92 -9.40 -1.08
CA MET A 104 -12.43 -10.63 -0.45
C MET A 104 -13.69 -10.38 0.41
N GLU A 105 -14.19 -9.16 0.41
CA GLU A 105 -15.44 -8.74 1.08
C GLU A 105 -16.52 -8.41 0.02
N PRO A 106 -17.82 -8.37 0.39
CA PRO A 106 -18.90 -8.12 -0.58
C PRO A 106 -18.78 -6.79 -1.32
N SER A 107 -18.21 -5.78 -0.67
CA SER A 107 -17.96 -4.45 -1.24
C SER A 107 -16.68 -3.85 -0.66
N ILE A 108 -16.06 -2.92 -1.40
CA ILE A 108 -14.86 -2.24 -0.91
C ILE A 108 -15.13 -1.52 0.40
N LYS A 109 -16.31 -0.91 0.53
CA LYS A 109 -16.79 -0.12 1.68
C LYS A 109 -16.84 -0.91 2.98
N GLU A 110 -17.03 -2.23 2.88
CA GLU A 110 -17.06 -3.13 4.04
C GLU A 110 -15.65 -3.52 4.50
N GLY A 111 -14.63 -3.27 3.67
CA GLY A 111 -13.24 -3.57 3.97
C GLY A 111 -12.68 -2.68 5.08
N LYS A 112 -12.05 -3.31 6.07
CA LYS A 112 -11.43 -2.67 7.23
C LYS A 112 -9.92 -2.91 7.30
N HIS A 113 -9.47 -4.06 6.80
CA HIS A 113 -8.04 -4.38 6.75
C HIS A 113 -7.57 -4.62 5.32
N LEU A 114 -6.29 -4.34 5.11
CA LEU A 114 -5.61 -4.47 3.83
C LEU A 114 -4.30 -5.22 4.02
N LEU A 115 -4.05 -6.23 3.19
CA LEU A 115 -2.77 -6.90 3.09
C LEU A 115 -2.08 -6.44 1.81
N ARG A 116 -0.92 -5.82 1.93
CA ARG A 116 -0.09 -5.48 0.76
C ARG A 116 0.90 -6.59 0.50
N ILE A 117 0.89 -7.11 -0.73
CA ILE A 117 1.73 -8.22 -1.18
C ILE A 117 2.95 -7.63 -1.91
N LYS A 118 4.01 -7.34 -1.16
CA LYS A 118 5.17 -6.61 -1.68
C LYS A 118 6.24 -7.55 -2.25
N PRO A 119 6.62 -7.43 -3.53
CA PRO A 119 7.78 -8.12 -4.08
C PRO A 119 9.05 -7.81 -3.29
N ARG A 120 9.81 -8.85 -2.92
CA ARG A 120 11.14 -8.71 -2.31
C ARG A 120 12.18 -8.55 -3.40
N SER A 121 13.32 -7.96 -3.03
CA SER A 121 14.47 -7.80 -3.93
C SER A 121 14.95 -9.11 -4.56
N VAL A 122 14.77 -10.24 -3.88
CA VAL A 122 15.10 -11.57 -4.43
C VAL A 122 14.25 -11.89 -5.67
N LEU A 123 12.96 -11.55 -5.66
CA LEU A 123 12.09 -11.74 -6.82
C LEU A 123 12.45 -10.77 -7.94
N LEU A 124 12.64 -9.49 -7.62
CA LEU A 124 12.98 -8.47 -8.61
C LEU A 124 14.30 -8.79 -9.34
N LYS A 125 15.31 -9.24 -8.60
CA LYS A 125 16.59 -9.72 -9.18
C LYS A 125 16.41 -10.97 -10.03
N TRP A 126 15.56 -11.89 -9.58
CA TRP A 126 15.25 -13.08 -10.37
C TRP A 126 14.63 -12.71 -11.71
N MET A 127 13.67 -11.75 -11.71
CA MET A 127 13.05 -11.27 -12.94
C MET A 127 14.06 -10.61 -13.87
N GLN A 128 14.97 -9.78 -13.36
CA GLN A 128 16.07 -9.21 -14.15
C GLN A 128 16.87 -10.31 -14.85
N SER A 129 17.32 -11.31 -14.10
CA SER A 129 18.12 -12.39 -14.65
C SER A 129 17.34 -13.30 -15.61
N ALA A 130 16.05 -13.51 -15.39
CA ALA A 130 15.22 -14.29 -16.31
C ALA A 130 15.08 -13.60 -17.68
N VAL A 131 15.08 -12.26 -17.68
CA VAL A 131 14.90 -11.43 -18.87
C VAL A 131 16.20 -11.10 -19.58
N GLU A 132 17.31 -10.96 -18.87
CA GLU A 132 18.65 -10.85 -19.48
C GLU A 132 19.02 -12.10 -20.31
N ASN A 133 18.41 -13.25 -20.01
CA ASN A 133 18.61 -14.49 -20.75
C ASN A 133 17.69 -14.64 -21.97
N ASP A 134 16.72 -13.73 -22.15
CA ASP A 134 15.75 -13.77 -23.24
C ASP A 134 15.76 -12.41 -23.97
N GLY A 135 16.58 -12.33 -25.03
CA GLY A 135 16.94 -11.07 -25.71
C GLY A 135 15.80 -10.29 -26.37
N GLU A 136 14.58 -10.84 -26.41
CA GLU A 136 13.38 -10.12 -26.86
C GLU A 136 12.62 -9.39 -25.72
N LEU A 137 12.88 -9.74 -24.46
CA LEU A 137 12.20 -9.18 -23.27
C LEU A 137 12.96 -8.02 -22.61
N SER A 138 14.21 -7.75 -22.98
CA SER A 138 14.97 -6.60 -22.47
C SER A 138 14.23 -5.29 -22.73
N ASP A 139 13.60 -5.15 -23.89
CA ASP A 139 12.88 -3.94 -24.32
C ASP A 139 11.59 -3.65 -23.53
N VAL A 140 10.99 -4.67 -22.88
CA VAL A 140 9.74 -4.51 -22.11
C VAL A 140 10.02 -4.17 -20.65
N LEU A 141 11.07 -4.74 -20.06
CA LEU A 141 11.48 -4.46 -18.68
C LEU A 141 12.38 -3.22 -18.55
N GLU A 142 13.11 -2.82 -19.60
CA GLU A 142 13.76 -1.50 -19.64
C GLU A 142 12.74 -0.35 -19.56
N ARG A 143 11.48 -0.58 -19.95
CA ARG A 143 10.41 0.43 -19.93
C ARG A 143 9.69 0.56 -18.59
N VAL A 144 9.82 -0.41 -17.70
CA VAL A 144 9.18 -0.39 -16.38
C VAL A 144 10.26 -0.48 -15.31
N GLU A 145 10.55 0.63 -14.63
CA GLU A 145 11.47 0.59 -13.51
C GLU A 145 10.97 -0.41 -12.45
N LEU A 146 11.81 -1.37 -12.06
CA LEU A 146 11.47 -2.40 -11.06
C LEU A 146 11.09 -1.81 -9.69
N SER A 147 11.54 -0.59 -9.42
CA SER A 147 11.08 0.26 -8.31
C SER A 147 9.56 0.47 -8.38
N HIS A 148 9.04 0.86 -9.53
CA HIS A 148 7.60 1.08 -9.76
C HIS A 148 6.79 -0.22 -9.63
N LEU A 149 7.35 -1.36 -10.05
CA LEU A 149 6.72 -2.66 -9.83
C LEU A 149 6.60 -2.99 -8.35
N ALA A 150 7.63 -2.71 -7.55
CA ALA A 150 7.58 -2.95 -6.11
C ALA A 150 6.66 -1.96 -5.37
N GLU A 151 6.51 -0.75 -5.90
CA GLU A 151 5.69 0.30 -5.32
C GLU A 151 4.20 0.04 -5.54
N ASN A 152 3.75 -0.20 -6.79
CA ASN A 152 2.35 -0.54 -7.11
C ASN A 152 2.04 -2.04 -6.91
N ALA A 153 2.25 -2.53 -5.69
CA ALA A 153 2.00 -3.91 -5.32
C ALA A 153 0.48 -4.26 -5.29
N THR A 154 0.14 -5.53 -5.50
CA THR A 154 -1.23 -6.03 -5.25
C THR A 154 -1.61 -5.86 -3.78
N VAL A 155 -2.83 -5.38 -3.55
CA VAL A 155 -3.41 -5.27 -2.22
C VAL A 155 -4.67 -6.14 -2.09
N VAL A 156 -4.80 -6.85 -0.97
CA VAL A 156 -5.93 -7.73 -0.67
C VAL A 156 -6.76 -7.12 0.45
N ILE A 157 -8.03 -6.83 0.20
CA ILE A 157 -8.96 -6.30 1.21
C ILE A 157 -9.72 -7.47 1.82
N LYS A 158 -9.52 -7.68 3.12
CA LYS A 158 -10.17 -8.75 3.90
C LYS A 158 -10.31 -8.32 5.35
N ASN A 159 -11.49 -8.51 5.92
CA ASN A 159 -11.74 -8.32 7.34
C ASN A 159 -11.26 -9.55 8.12
N PHE A 160 -10.38 -9.32 9.09
CA PHE A 160 -9.91 -10.35 10.01
C PHE A 160 -10.51 -10.10 11.38
N ALA A 161 -11.02 -11.12 12.05
CA ALA A 161 -11.46 -10.96 13.43
C ALA A 161 -10.25 -10.84 14.37
N ASP A 162 -9.13 -11.47 13.98
CA ASP A 162 -7.88 -11.48 14.71
C ASP A 162 -6.68 -11.52 13.76
N LEU A 163 -5.60 -10.78 14.06
CA LEU A 163 -4.36 -10.77 13.26
C LEU A 163 -3.73 -12.17 13.13
N ARG A 164 -4.00 -13.08 14.08
CA ARG A 164 -3.56 -14.49 14.03
C ARG A 164 -4.16 -15.25 12.85
N GLU A 165 -5.28 -14.79 12.28
CA GLU A 165 -5.95 -15.41 11.13
C GLU A 165 -5.24 -15.11 9.80
N ILE A 166 -4.41 -14.06 9.74
CA ILE A 166 -3.72 -13.63 8.52
C ILE A 166 -2.80 -14.74 7.99
N LYS A 167 -2.03 -15.38 8.86
CA LYS A 167 -1.09 -16.44 8.43
C LYS A 167 -1.81 -17.70 7.91
N PRO A 168 -2.82 -18.26 8.59
CA PRO A 168 -3.67 -19.30 8.03
C PRO A 168 -4.33 -18.92 6.69
N PHE A 169 -4.86 -17.70 6.60
CA PHE A 169 -5.45 -17.18 5.36
C PHE A 169 -4.44 -17.19 4.20
N LEU A 170 -3.26 -16.62 4.41
CA LEU A 170 -2.21 -16.59 3.39
C LEU A 170 -1.72 -18.00 3.04
N LYS A 171 -1.60 -18.91 4.01
CA LYS A 171 -1.26 -20.31 3.72
C LYS A 171 -2.26 -21.01 2.82
N TYR A 172 -3.53 -20.62 2.90
CA TYR A 172 -4.58 -21.17 2.04
C TYR A 172 -4.58 -20.50 0.65
N TYR A 173 -4.33 -19.19 0.59
CA TYR A 173 -4.46 -18.39 -0.63
C TYR A 173 -3.13 -17.98 -1.31
N TYR A 174 -1.97 -18.47 -0.86
CA TYR A 174 -0.69 -17.98 -1.39
C TYR A 174 -0.53 -18.21 -2.88
N MET A 175 -1.09 -19.30 -3.43
CA MET A 175 -0.98 -19.58 -4.87
C MET A 175 -1.83 -18.61 -5.70
N PRO A 176 -3.14 -18.41 -5.44
CA PRO A 176 -3.90 -17.35 -6.10
C PRO A 176 -3.28 -15.95 -5.97
N VAL A 177 -2.74 -15.63 -4.80
CA VAL A 177 -2.06 -14.34 -4.55
C VAL A 177 -0.78 -14.22 -5.38
N PHE A 178 0.01 -15.29 -5.43
CA PHE A 178 1.22 -15.37 -6.25
C PHE A 178 0.91 -15.17 -7.73
N GLU A 179 -0.07 -15.91 -8.27
CA GLU A 179 -0.47 -15.83 -9.68
C GLU A 179 -0.97 -14.43 -10.02
N THR A 180 -1.78 -13.82 -9.13
CA THR A 180 -2.28 -12.46 -9.32
C THR A 180 -1.14 -11.45 -9.42
N GLU A 181 -0.19 -11.51 -8.49
CA GLU A 181 0.94 -10.56 -8.46
C GLU A 181 1.93 -10.82 -9.60
N MET A 182 2.21 -12.08 -9.94
CA MET A 182 3.08 -12.41 -11.07
C MET A 182 2.48 -12.03 -12.42
N SER A 183 1.17 -12.25 -12.63
CA SER A 183 0.50 -11.84 -13.87
C SER A 183 0.53 -10.34 -14.12
N ARG A 184 0.66 -9.53 -13.06
CA ARG A 184 0.86 -8.08 -13.17
C ARG A 184 2.28 -7.72 -13.62
N MET A 185 3.27 -8.52 -13.19
CA MET A 185 4.70 -8.22 -13.36
C MET A 185 5.31 -8.89 -14.60
N CYS A 186 4.76 -10.02 -15.05
CA CYS A 186 5.26 -10.81 -16.17
C CYS A 186 4.11 -11.63 -16.79
N ASP A 187 3.80 -11.36 -18.06
CA ASP A 187 2.74 -12.06 -18.79
C ASP A 187 3.11 -13.52 -19.14
N ASN A 188 4.41 -13.87 -19.15
CA ASN A 188 4.87 -15.20 -19.49
C ASN A 188 4.96 -16.11 -18.25
N SER A 189 3.91 -16.91 -18.02
CA SER A 189 3.84 -17.85 -16.90
C SER A 189 4.92 -18.93 -16.87
N GLU A 190 5.54 -19.26 -18.02
CA GLU A 190 6.65 -20.23 -18.06
C GLU A 190 7.93 -19.66 -17.44
N GLN A 191 8.04 -18.33 -17.39
CA GLN A 191 9.10 -17.58 -16.76
C GLN A 191 8.72 -17.15 -15.34
N TRP A 192 7.80 -17.84 -14.66
CA TRP A 192 7.56 -17.56 -13.26
C TRP A 192 8.45 -18.45 -12.37
N PRO A 193 8.91 -17.95 -11.22
CA PRO A 193 9.63 -18.80 -10.28
C PRO A 193 8.70 -19.91 -9.76
N VAL A 194 9.25 -21.11 -9.57
CA VAL A 194 8.48 -22.24 -9.04
C VAL A 194 8.18 -22.03 -7.55
N VAL A 195 6.91 -21.75 -7.24
CA VAL A 195 6.41 -21.57 -5.87
C VAL A 195 5.44 -22.70 -5.53
N ASP A 196 5.93 -23.78 -4.91
CA ASP A 196 5.14 -24.95 -4.51
C ASP A 196 4.73 -24.94 -3.03
N SER A 197 5.13 -23.90 -2.28
CA SER A 197 4.96 -23.85 -0.83
C SER A 197 4.89 -22.42 -0.32
N PHE A 198 4.22 -22.25 0.83
CA PHE A 198 4.11 -20.95 1.49
C PHE A 198 5.47 -20.38 1.92
N ASP A 199 6.45 -21.23 2.24
CA ASP A 199 7.79 -20.76 2.60
C ASP A 199 8.54 -20.18 1.39
N LYS A 200 8.41 -20.79 0.21
CA LYS A 200 8.92 -20.20 -1.04
C LYS A 200 8.19 -18.90 -1.38
N PHE A 201 6.88 -18.84 -1.18
CA PHE A 201 6.13 -17.59 -1.33
C PHE A 201 6.70 -16.47 -0.44
N ASN A 202 6.94 -16.74 0.85
CA ASN A 202 7.51 -15.75 1.78
C ASN A 202 8.95 -15.34 1.45
N ARG A 203 9.69 -16.16 0.69
CA ARG A 203 11.03 -15.79 0.17
C ARG A 203 10.93 -14.71 -0.91
N TYR A 204 9.88 -14.73 -1.72
CA TYR A 204 9.67 -13.79 -2.82
C TYR A 204 8.82 -12.59 -2.44
N PHE A 205 7.92 -12.72 -1.47
CA PHE A 205 7.00 -11.66 -1.06
C PHE A 205 7.12 -11.32 0.42
N ALA A 206 6.97 -10.04 0.73
CA ALA A 206 6.74 -9.53 2.07
C ALA A 206 5.27 -9.15 2.19
N ILE A 207 4.65 -9.49 3.32
CA ILE A 207 3.26 -9.09 3.60
C ILE A 207 3.30 -7.94 4.59
N GLU A 208 2.80 -6.78 4.16
CA GLU A 208 2.56 -5.64 5.04
C GLU A 208 1.06 -5.64 5.40
N VAL A 209 0.75 -5.56 6.70
CA VAL A 209 -0.62 -5.56 7.22
C VAL A 209 -0.98 -4.12 7.58
N HIS A 210 -2.12 -3.66 7.08
CA HIS A 210 -2.70 -2.37 7.42
C HIS A 210 -4.04 -2.61 8.09
N THR A 211 -4.17 -2.19 9.35
CA THR A 211 -5.41 -2.37 10.11
C THR A 211 -6.37 -1.19 9.97
N GLN A 212 -5.89 -0.10 9.36
CA GLN A 212 -6.66 1.12 9.11
C GLN A 212 -6.90 1.26 7.62
N LEU A 213 -8.05 0.76 7.13
CA LEU A 213 -8.55 1.04 5.79
C LEU A 213 -9.71 2.02 5.87
N ILE A 214 -9.48 3.25 5.45
CA ILE A 214 -10.45 4.35 5.50
C ILE A 214 -10.97 4.62 4.10
N HIS A 215 -12.27 4.83 3.96
CA HIS A 215 -12.90 5.11 2.68
C HIS A 215 -13.34 6.57 2.61
N LEU A 216 -12.80 7.34 1.66
CA LEU A 216 -12.98 8.81 1.63
C LEU A 216 -14.29 9.27 0.95
N HIS A 217 -15.06 8.36 0.37
CA HIS A 217 -16.32 8.66 -0.31
C HIS A 217 -17.57 8.14 0.43
N HIS A 218 -17.55 8.14 1.77
CA HIS A 218 -18.67 7.72 2.61
C HIS A 218 -19.22 8.82 3.49
#